data_AF-A0A2J6Q4S3-F1
#
_entry.id   AF-A0A2J6Q4S3-F1
#
_cell.length_a   1.000
_cell.length_b   1.000
_cell.length_c   1.000
_cell.angle_alpha   90.00
_cell.angle_beta   90.00
_cell.angle_gamma   90.00
#
_symmetry.space_group_name_H-M   'P 1'
#
loop_
_entity.id
_entity.type
_entity.pdbx_description
1 polymer ?
#
loop_
_entity_poly.entity_id
_entity_poly.type
_entity_poly.pdbx_seq_one_letter_code
_entity_poly.pdbx_strand_id
1 'polypeptide(L)' 'GKYAEAEAIDRQVLQLRETVLGKEHPDTLTNMSNLAVLLASQGQYTKAEAMNQQVLQLRETVLGKEHPDTLT' A
#
# COMPACT_ATOMS: atom_id res chain seq x y z
N GLY A 1 -21.78 0.34 1.37
CA GLY A 1 -21.25 -0.61 0.36
C GLY A 1 -20.09 -1.38 0.95
N LYS A 2 -19.76 -2.56 0.42
CA LYS A 2 -18.74 -3.48 0.97
C LYS A 2 -17.31 -2.91 1.03
N TYR A 3 -17.06 -1.76 0.40
CA TYR A 3 -15.74 -1.11 0.36
C TYR A 3 -15.28 -0.55 1.70
N ALA A 4 -16.18 -0.01 2.54
CA ALA A 4 -15.79 0.55 3.84
C ALA A 4 -15.34 -0.54 4.83
N GLU A 5 -15.99 -1.71 4.78
CA GLU A 5 -15.60 -2.87 5.58
C GLU A 5 -14.26 -3.45 5.10
N ALA A 6 -14.08 -3.59 3.78
CA ALA A 6 -12.79 -3.99 3.20
C ALA A 6 -11.67 -3.03 3.61
N GLU A 7 -11.92 -1.72 3.62
CA GLU A 7 -10.91 -0.72 3.98
C GLU A 7 -10.51 -0.83 5.45
N ALA A 8 -11.48 -1.07 6.34
CA ALA A 8 -11.21 -1.28 7.76
C ALA A 8 -10.34 -2.52 7.98
N ILE A 9 -10.66 -3.62 7.29
CA ILE A 9 -9.89 -4.87 7.38
C ILE A 9 -8.48 -4.67 6.83
N ASP A 10 -8.32 -4.07 5.66
CA ASP A 10 -7.01 -3.83 5.06
C ASP A 10 -6.14 -2.92 5.95
N ARG A 11 -6.72 -1.89 6.57
CA ARG A 11 -6.00 -1.03 7.52
C ARG A 11 -5.51 -1.79 8.76
N GLN A 12 -6.30 -2.72 9.28
CA GLN A 12 -5.88 -3.56 10.42
C GLN A 12 -4.76 -4.52 10.00
N VAL A 13 -4.89 -5.16 8.83
CA VAL A 13 -3.85 -6.03 8.27
C VAL A 13 -2.56 -5.26 8.03
N LEU A 14 -2.65 -4.03 7.51
CA LEU A 14 -1.50 -3.15 7.30
C LEU A 14 -0.76 -2.89 8.61
N GLN A 15 -1.47 -2.47 9.66
CA GLN A 15 -0.84 -2.21 10.97
C GLN A 15 -0.14 -3.45 11.55
N LEU A 16 -0.76 -4.62 11.41
CA LEU A 16 -0.16 -5.87 11.88
C LEU A 16 1.10 -6.21 11.08
N ARG A 17 1.07 -6.08 9.74
CA ARG A 17 2.23 -6.32 8.87
C ARG A 17 3.35 -5.32 9.14
N GLU A 18 3.04 -4.04 9.32
CA GLU A 18 4.04 -3.03 9.70
C GLU A 18 4.72 -3.38 11.02
N THR A 19 3.96 -3.91 11.99
CA THR A 19 4.49 -4.27 13.32
C THR A 19 5.35 -5.55 13.27
N VAL A 20 4.93 -6.55 12.51
CA VAL A 20 5.58 -7.87 12.48
C VAL A 20 6.73 -7.95 11.47
N LEU A 21 6.53 -7.36 10.29
CA LEU A 21 7.44 -7.48 9.14
C LEU A 21 8.22 -6.19 8.87
N GLY A 22 7.71 -5.06 9.36
CA GLY A 22 8.23 -3.73 9.04
C GLY A 22 7.53 -3.11 7.83
N LYS A 23 7.71 -1.78 7.69
CA LYS A 23 7.11 -0.97 6.61
C LYS A 23 7.66 -1.28 5.22
N GLU A 24 8.91 -1.74 5.18
CA GLU A 24 9.68 -2.00 3.98
C GLU A 24 9.46 -3.41 3.40
N HIS A 25 8.79 -4.28 4.15
CA HIS A 25 8.58 -5.65 3.72
C HIS A 25 7.68 -5.71 2.47
N PRO A 26 8.01 -6.53 1.45
CA PRO A 26 7.21 -6.63 0.22
C PRO A 26 5.71 -6.89 0.45
N ASP A 27 5.37 -7.73 1.43
CA ASP A 27 3.96 -7.98 1.80
C ASP A 27 3.26 -6.75 2.39
N THR A 28 3.98 -5.92 3.15
CA THR A 28 3.44 -4.67 3.69
C THR A 28 3.17 -3.69 2.55
N LEU A 29 4.13 -3.55 1.63
CA LEU A 29 4.03 -2.69 0.45
C LEU A 29 2.90 -3.12 -0.48
N THR A 30 2.73 -4.44 -0.67
CA THR A 30 1.63 -5.01 -1.45
C THR A 30 0.27 -4.70 -0.82
N ASN A 31 0.17 -4.78 0.51
CA ASN A 31 -1.07 -4.44 1.21
C ASN A 31 -1.40 -2.94 1.08
N MET A 32 -0.40 -2.05 1.17
CA MET A 32 -0.58 -0.62 0.91
C MET A 32 -1.08 -0.34 -0.52
N SER A 33 -0.52 -1.01 -1.54
CA SER A 33 -1.00 -0.87 -2.93
C SER A 33 -2.47 -1.29 -3.07
N ASN A 34 -2.87 -2.40 -2.42
CA ASN A 34 -4.26 -2.86 -2.45
C ASN A 34 -5.22 -1.85 -1.79
N LEU A 35 -4.81 -1.26 -0.66
CA LEU A 35 -5.58 -0.22 0.01
C LEU A 35 -5.71 1.04 -0.85
N ALA A 36 -4.68 1.40 -1.63
CA ALA A 36 -4.76 2.49 -2.60
C ALA A 36 -5.78 2.22 -3.71
N VAL A 37 -5.80 1.00 -4.27
CA VAL A 37 -6.79 0.58 -5.28
C VAL A 37 -8.22 0.64 -4.72
N LEU A 38 -8.39 0.21 -3.46
CA LEU A 38 -9.68 0.27 -2.79
C LEU A 38 -10.16 1.72 -2.60
N LEU A 39 -9.27 2.62 -2.18
CA LEU A 39 -9.56 4.05 -2.05
C LEU A 39 -9.94 4.68 -3.40
N ALA A 40 -9.24 4.34 -4.47
CA ALA A 40 -9.58 4.78 -5.82
C ALA A 40 -10.97 4.27 -6.26
N SER A 41 -11.31 3.02 -5.94
CA SER A 41 -12.64 2.43 -6.22
C SER A 41 -13.77 3.11 -5.45
N GLN A 42 -13.45 3.78 -4.33
CA GLN A 42 -14.38 4.63 -3.58
C GLN A 42 -14.41 6.09 -4.06
N GLY A 43 -13.68 6.44 -5.12
CA GLY A 43 -13.54 7.80 -5.63
C GLY A 43 -12.59 8.68 -4.80
N GLN A 44 -11.85 8.11 -3.85
CA GLN A 44 -10.90 8.83 -2.99
C GLN A 44 -9.51 8.92 -3.63
N TYR A 45 -9.44 9.46 -4.86
CA TYR A 45 -8.22 9.44 -5.69
C TYR A 45 -7.01 10.11 -5.02
N THR A 46 -7.20 11.24 -4.34
CA THR A 46 -6.10 11.93 -3.64
C THR A 46 -5.45 11.07 -2.56
N LYS A 47 -6.24 10.27 -1.83
CA LYS A 47 -5.70 9.36 -0.81
C LYS A 47 -5.02 8.15 -1.45
N ALA A 48 -5.58 7.63 -2.54
CA ALA A 48 -4.96 6.55 -3.30
C ALA A 48 -3.60 6.97 -3.89
N GLU A 49 -3.52 8.17 -4.46
CA GLU A 49 -2.28 8.72 -5.01
C GLU A 49 -1.21 8.89 -3.93
N ALA A 50 -1.55 9.51 -2.79
CA ALA A 50 -0.61 9.68 -1.69
C ALA A 50 -0.07 8.33 -1.17
N MET A 51 -0.92 7.31 -1.10
CA MET A 51 -0.52 5.97 -0.68
C MET A 51 0.40 5.30 -1.70
N ASN A 52 0.10 5.40 -3.00
CA ASN A 52 0.96 4.88 -4.05
C ASN A 52 2.32 5.59 -4.10
N GLN A 53 2.36 6.90 -3.89
CA GLN A 53 3.62 7.65 -3.78
C GLN A 53 4.47 7.16 -2.60
N GLN A 54 3.84 6.88 -1.46
CA GLN A 54 4.54 6.33 -0.30
C GLN A 54 5.09 4.93 -0.59
N VAL A 55 4.31 4.06 -1.25
CA VAL A 55 4.77 2.73 -1.66
C VAL A 55 5.95 2.83 -2.61
N LEU A 56 5.88 3.70 -3.61
CA LEU A 56 6.97 3.90 -4.57
C LEU A 56 8.26 4.32 -3.86
N GLN A 57 8.21 5.31 -2.96
CA GLN A 57 9.38 5.75 -2.20
C GLN A 57 9.99 4.62 -1.36
N LEU A 58 9.16 3.79 -0.73
CA LEU A 58 9.64 2.65 0.05
C LEU A 58 10.27 1.58 -0.86
N ARG A 59 9.65 1.25 -2.00
CA ARG A 59 10.23 0.31 -2.97
C ARG A 59 11.55 0.81 -3.55
N GLU A 60 11.65 2.10 -3.89
CA GLU A 60 12.90 2.71 -4.31
C GLU A 60 14.00 2.61 -3.25
N THR A 61 13.64 2.75 -1.97
CA THR A 61 14.57 2.67 -0.84
C THR A 61 15.05 1.24 -0.60
N VAL A 62 14.14 0.25 -0.70
CA VAL A 62 14.42 -1.15 -0.35
C VAL A 62 15.06 -1.92 -1.50
N LEU A 63 14.56 -1.72 -2.72
CA LEU A 63 14.92 -2.51 -3.90
C LEU A 63 15.81 -1.74 -4.87
N GLY A 64 15.80 -0.41 -4.80
CA GLY A 64 16.44 0.48 -5.77
C GLY A 64 15.49 0.87 -6.91
N LYS A 65 15.82 1.98 -7.58
CA LYS A 65 14.99 2.61 -8.62
C LYS A 65 14.85 1.77 -9.90
N GLU A 66 15.83 0.90 -10.18
CA GLU A 66 15.86 0.08 -11.40
C GLU A 66 15.30 -1.34 -11.16
N HIS A 67 14.87 -1.66 -9.95
CA HIS A 67 14.31 -2.98 -9.66
C HIS A 67 12.94 -3.15 -10.34
N PRO A 68 12.65 -4.29 -11.00
CA PRO A 68 11.37 -4.51 -11.68
C PRO A 68 10.14 -4.28 -10.78
N ASP A 69 10.24 -4.68 -9.52
CA ASP A 69 9.15 -4.50 -8.55
C ASP A 69 8.98 -3.03 -8.11
N THR A 70 9.97 -2.15 -8.32
CA THR A 70 9.80 -0.70 -8.10
C THR A 70 8.98 -0.04 -9.22
N LEU A 71 8.93 -0.67 -10.40
CA LEU A 71 8.29 -0.14 -11.60
C LEU A 71 6.86 -0.67 -11.83
N THR A 72 6.41 -1.66 -11.04
CA THR A 72 5.09 -2.32 -11.15
C THR A 72 4.13 -1.88 -10.05
#